data_AF-M1DRW5-F1
#
_entry.id   AF-M1DRW5-F1
#
_cell.length_a   1.000
_cell.length_b   1.000
_cell.length_c   1.000
_cell.angle_alpha   90.00
_cell.angle_beta   90.00
_cell.angle_gamma   90.00
#
_symmetry.space_group_name_H-M   'P 1'
#
loop_
_entity.id
_entity.type
_entity.pdbx_description
1 polymer ?
#
loop_
_entity_poly.entity_id
_entity_poly.type
_entity_poly.pdbx_seq_one_letter_code
_entity_poly.pdbx_strand_id
1 'polypeptide(L)'
;MEIEILCTKLIKPFLPTPPHLQHYNLSFFDQISEKEHVPIVLFYANNNFINNSTIDEQIEQSISKILTHVYPAAGRYDKDECSILCLDQGVSYTKAKVNCKLDNFLEKTRKDLGLAGLFWPHENKNVDETNLMVSPIAIAQVTEFECGGLAVSLSGSHPAMDGFSDFKFAFECAKVCKMETPVEKINFLSFNLDNIFPTRDISRLFKLTYTPIIHQDIIVKKFVVCEAAMPRLRKKCIDESCGALTF
;
A
#
# COMPACT_ATOMS: atom_id res chain seq x y z
N MET A 1 -14.95 4.60 18.31
CA MET A 1 -13.48 4.56 18.13
C MET A 1 -13.20 5.58 17.06
N GLU A 2 -12.43 6.59 17.39
CA GLU A 2 -12.19 7.76 16.55
C GLU A 2 -10.69 7.91 16.34
N ILE A 3 -10.29 8.16 15.10
CA ILE A 3 -8.90 8.39 14.73
C ILE A 3 -8.70 9.91 14.66
N GLU A 4 -7.82 10.41 15.50
CA GLU A 4 -7.41 11.80 15.54
C GLU A 4 -6.12 11.98 14.74
N ILE A 5 -6.17 12.79 13.68
CA ILE A 5 -4.98 13.12 12.89
C ILE A 5 -4.16 14.16 13.66
N LEU A 6 -2.90 13.85 13.93
CA LEU A 6 -1.98 14.74 14.63
C LEU A 6 -1.20 15.61 13.65
N CYS A 7 -0.70 15.02 12.57
CA CYS A 7 -0.03 15.75 11.51
C CYS A 7 -0.04 14.97 10.20
N THR A 8 0.09 15.71 9.10
CA THR A 8 0.31 15.17 7.76
C THR A 8 1.46 15.93 7.11
N LYS A 9 2.33 15.23 6.37
CA LYS A 9 3.44 15.83 5.62
C LYS A 9 3.80 15.00 4.39
N LEU A 10 4.55 15.59 3.48
CA LEU A 10 5.09 14.91 2.31
C LEU A 10 6.53 14.45 2.60
N ILE A 11 6.76 13.15 2.60
CA ILE A 11 8.10 12.56 2.70
C ILE A 11 8.70 12.46 1.31
N LYS A 12 9.83 13.15 1.11
CA LYS A 12 10.56 13.17 -0.15
C LYS A 12 11.67 12.10 -0.17
N PRO A 13 12.13 11.68 -1.37
CA PRO A 13 13.34 10.90 -1.52
C PRO A 13 14.53 11.53 -0.79
N PHE A 14 15.39 10.68 -0.23
CA PHE A 14 16.59 11.11 0.49
C PHE A 14 17.63 11.71 -0.48
N LEU A 15 17.76 11.11 -1.67
CA LEU A 15 18.51 11.68 -2.79
C LEU A 15 17.53 12.10 -3.89
N PRO A 16 17.77 13.22 -4.58
CA PRO A 16 16.87 13.70 -5.62
C PRO A 16 16.82 12.73 -6.81
N THR A 17 15.65 12.61 -7.44
CA THR A 17 15.47 11.79 -8.64
C THR A 17 16.32 12.36 -9.79
N PRO A 18 17.24 11.58 -10.38
CA PRO A 18 18.06 12.02 -11.51
C PRO A 18 17.21 12.48 -12.70
N PRO A 19 17.63 13.48 -13.49
CA PRO A 19 16.82 14.03 -14.59
C PRO A 19 16.30 12.99 -15.59
N HIS A 20 17.08 11.95 -15.88
CA HIS A 20 16.69 10.89 -16.82
C HIS A 20 15.67 9.89 -16.24
N LEU A 21 15.36 9.96 -14.94
CA LEU A 21 14.36 9.14 -14.24
C LEU A 21 13.13 9.94 -13.82
N GLN A 22 13.05 11.22 -14.16
CA GLN A 22 11.92 12.10 -13.78
C GLN A 22 10.61 11.77 -14.50
N HIS A 23 10.63 10.83 -15.44
CA HIS A 23 9.46 10.37 -16.17
C HIS A 23 9.44 8.84 -16.17
N TYR A 24 8.37 8.26 -15.65
CA TYR A 24 8.14 6.81 -15.65
C TYR A 24 6.88 6.50 -16.45
N ASN A 25 7.00 5.69 -17.51
CA ASN A 25 5.84 5.27 -18.28
C ASN A 25 5.15 4.09 -17.60
N LEU A 26 3.82 4.10 -17.58
CA LEU A 26 3.02 2.96 -17.18
C LEU A 26 3.07 1.90 -18.28
N SER A 27 3.28 0.65 -17.88
CA SER A 27 3.23 -0.50 -18.78
C SER A 27 1.79 -0.79 -19.23
N PHE A 28 1.64 -1.68 -20.23
CA PHE A 28 0.31 -2.13 -20.64
C PHE A 28 -0.53 -2.70 -19.48
N PHE A 29 0.09 -3.40 -18.52
CA PHE A 29 -0.62 -3.98 -17.37
C PHE A 29 -1.07 -2.92 -16.37
N ASP A 30 -0.24 -1.89 -16.21
CA ASP A 30 -0.54 -0.75 -15.35
C ASP A 30 -1.75 0.03 -15.88
N GLN A 31 -1.80 0.26 -17.20
CA GLN A 31 -2.90 1.00 -17.85
C GLN A 31 -4.27 0.32 -17.74
N ILE A 32 -4.33 -1.00 -17.61
CA ILE A 32 -5.59 -1.76 -17.51
C ILE A 32 -6.02 -2.02 -16.07
N SER A 33 -5.21 -1.61 -15.09
CA SER A 33 -5.55 -1.75 -13.68
C SER A 33 -6.68 -0.78 -13.27
N GLU A 34 -7.35 -1.12 -12.17
CA GLU A 34 -8.37 -0.25 -11.59
C GLU A 34 -7.71 0.99 -10.98
N LYS A 35 -8.24 2.19 -11.27
CA LYS A 35 -7.71 3.46 -10.75
C LYS A 35 -8.19 3.69 -9.30
N GLU A 36 -7.74 2.83 -8.41
CA GLU A 36 -8.01 2.91 -6.98
C GLU A 36 -6.72 2.83 -6.17
N HIS A 37 -6.80 3.24 -4.91
CA HIS A 37 -5.74 3.00 -3.94
C HIS A 37 -6.04 1.73 -3.17
N VAL A 38 -5.06 0.84 -3.05
CA VAL A 38 -5.21 -0.43 -2.35
C VAL A 38 -4.51 -0.36 -0.99
N PRO A 39 -5.23 -0.49 0.14
CA PRO A 39 -4.64 -0.36 1.45
C PRO A 39 -4.12 -1.69 1.99
N ILE A 40 -2.97 -1.63 2.67
CA ILE A 40 -2.46 -2.67 3.58
C ILE A 40 -2.39 -2.05 4.97
N VAL A 41 -2.95 -2.74 5.97
CA VAL A 41 -2.89 -2.32 7.38
C VAL A 41 -2.26 -3.42 8.22
N LEU A 42 -1.20 -3.08 8.94
CA LEU A 42 -0.43 -3.95 9.81
C LEU A 42 -0.57 -3.47 11.26
N PHE A 43 -0.96 -4.37 12.17
CA PHE A 43 -1.13 -4.06 13.59
C PHE A 43 0.01 -4.65 14.42
N TYR A 44 0.63 -3.82 15.24
CA TYR A 44 1.77 -4.15 16.09
C TYR A 44 1.42 -3.87 17.55
N ALA A 45 1.60 -4.88 18.40
CA ALA A 45 1.50 -4.69 19.85
C ALA A 45 2.66 -3.81 20.35
N ASN A 46 2.42 -3.10 21.46
CA ASN A 46 3.46 -2.31 22.09
C ASN A 46 4.59 -3.23 22.58
N ASN A 47 5.80 -2.99 22.11
CA ASN A 47 7.01 -3.54 22.71
C ASN A 47 7.62 -2.45 23.59
N ASN A 48 7.48 -2.58 24.92
CA ASN A 48 7.94 -1.64 25.97
C ASN A 48 9.45 -1.28 25.93
N PHE A 49 10.19 -1.71 24.91
CA PHE A 49 11.62 -1.53 24.72
C PHE A 49 11.97 -0.36 23.80
N ILE A 50 10.99 0.29 23.15
CA ILE A 50 11.26 1.32 22.15
C ILE A 50 10.43 2.58 22.45
N ASN A 51 11.06 3.74 22.42
CA ASN A 51 10.39 5.03 22.56
C ASN A 51 9.67 5.39 21.26
N ASN A 52 8.36 5.64 21.33
CA ASN A 52 7.51 5.93 20.16
C ASN A 52 7.97 7.16 19.37
N SER A 53 8.51 8.20 20.03
CA SER A 53 9.02 9.37 19.29
C SER A 53 10.21 9.03 18.39
N THR A 54 11.06 8.09 18.81
CA THR A 54 12.21 7.63 18.02
C THR A 54 11.75 6.73 16.87
N ILE A 55 10.68 5.96 17.05
CA ILE A 55 10.11 5.10 15.99
C ILE A 55 9.59 5.95 14.84
N ASP A 56 8.88 7.04 15.12
CA ASP A 56 8.32 7.89 14.07
C ASP A 56 9.42 8.45 13.17
N GLU A 57 10.48 9.02 13.76
CA GLU A 57 11.62 9.55 13.01
C GLU A 57 12.31 8.45 12.19
N GLN A 58 12.46 7.24 12.74
CA GLN A 58 13.04 6.10 12.03
C GLN A 58 12.17 5.65 10.86
N ILE A 59 10.84 5.61 11.02
CA ILE A 59 9.90 5.28 9.95
C ILE A 59 10.03 6.31 8.82
N GLU A 60 9.99 7.59 9.15
CA GLU A 60 10.07 8.66 8.16
C GLU A 60 11.40 8.63 7.37
N GLN A 61 12.51 8.47 8.09
CA GLN A 61 13.83 8.34 7.46
C GLN A 61 13.92 7.08 6.59
N SER A 62 13.31 5.97 7.02
CA SER A 62 13.29 4.73 6.22
C SER A 62 12.52 4.91 4.91
N ILE A 63 11.35 5.56 4.96
CA ILE A 63 10.55 5.88 3.77
C ILE A 63 11.37 6.78 2.84
N SER A 64 11.95 7.86 3.37
CA SER A 64 12.76 8.79 2.58
C SER A 64 13.94 8.09 1.88
N LYS A 65 14.66 7.21 2.57
CA LYS A 65 15.77 6.43 1.98
C LYS A 65 15.28 5.43 0.92
N ILE A 66 14.16 4.75 1.15
CA ILE A 66 13.58 3.81 0.19
C ILE A 66 13.11 4.55 -1.07
N LEU A 67 12.51 5.73 -0.93
CA LEU A 67 12.02 6.54 -2.05
C LEU A 67 13.12 6.96 -3.04
N THR A 68 14.39 6.95 -2.64
CA THR A 68 15.51 7.09 -3.60
C THR A 68 15.52 5.96 -4.65
N HIS A 69 15.09 4.76 -4.28
CA HIS A 69 15.11 3.56 -5.13
C HIS A 69 13.76 3.27 -5.79
N VAL A 70 12.65 3.63 -5.13
CA VAL A 70 11.29 3.58 -5.69
C VAL A 70 10.76 4.98 -5.95
N TYR A 71 11.51 5.71 -6.76
CA TYR A 71 11.25 7.11 -7.08
C TYR A 71 9.85 7.39 -7.66
N PRO A 72 9.20 6.50 -8.44
CA PRO A 72 7.84 6.79 -8.93
C PRO A 72 6.81 6.96 -7.81
N ALA A 73 7.00 6.31 -6.65
CA ALA A 73 6.08 6.45 -5.52
C ALA A 73 6.06 7.87 -4.92
N ALA A 74 7.10 8.67 -5.16
CA ALA A 74 7.15 10.08 -4.76
C ALA A 74 6.62 11.05 -5.85
N GLY A 75 6.22 10.52 -7.00
CA GLY A 75 5.71 11.31 -8.13
C GLY A 75 4.22 11.59 -8.08
N ARG A 76 3.68 12.06 -9.21
CA ARG A 76 2.25 12.20 -9.50
C ARG A 76 1.98 11.76 -10.93
N TYR A 77 0.77 11.31 -11.23
CA TYR A 77 0.39 11.02 -12.62
C TYR A 77 0.54 12.26 -13.49
N ASP A 78 1.01 12.08 -14.73
CA ASP A 78 0.94 13.12 -15.76
C ASP A 78 -0.45 13.15 -16.41
N LYS A 79 -0.76 14.25 -17.10
CA LYS A 79 -2.02 14.54 -17.77
C LYS A 79 -2.47 13.46 -18.76
N ASP A 80 -1.56 12.63 -19.25
CA ASP A 80 -1.86 11.52 -20.15
C ASP A 80 -2.42 10.28 -19.43
N GLU A 81 -2.39 10.26 -18.09
CA GLU A 81 -2.78 9.14 -17.23
C GLU A 81 -2.02 7.83 -17.52
N CYS A 82 -0.97 7.91 -18.33
CA CYS A 82 -0.17 6.80 -18.82
C CYS A 82 1.28 6.90 -18.33
N SER A 83 1.59 7.91 -17.54
CA SER A 83 2.92 8.14 -17.00
C SER A 83 2.87 8.80 -15.62
N ILE A 84 3.99 8.74 -14.92
CA ILE A 84 4.22 9.36 -13.61
C ILE A 84 5.38 10.36 -13.76
N LEU A 85 5.10 11.60 -13.40
CA LEU A 85 6.11 12.65 -13.21
C LEU A 85 6.79 12.46 -11.86
N CYS A 86 8.03 12.02 -11.87
CA CYS A 86 8.84 11.75 -10.68
C CYS A 86 9.60 13.00 -10.23
N LEU A 87 8.86 14.04 -9.84
CA LEU A 87 9.39 15.36 -9.46
C LEU A 87 9.55 15.54 -7.94
N ASP A 88 9.72 14.43 -7.21
CA ASP A 88 9.99 14.40 -5.76
C ASP A 88 8.97 15.19 -4.92
N GLN A 89 7.70 15.18 -5.33
CA GLN A 89 6.60 15.79 -4.56
C GLN A 89 6.43 15.06 -3.21
N GLY A 90 6.68 13.75 -3.20
CA GLY A 90 6.74 12.93 -2.01
C GLY A 90 5.49 12.10 -1.76
N VAL A 91 5.65 11.15 -0.84
CA VAL A 91 4.61 10.29 -0.26
C VAL A 91 3.89 11.05 0.84
N SER A 92 2.57 11.00 0.87
CA SER A 92 1.83 11.55 1.99
C SER A 92 1.97 10.65 3.21
N TYR A 93 2.40 11.23 4.34
CA TYR A 93 2.59 10.55 5.60
C TYR A 93 1.76 11.22 6.67
N THR A 94 0.85 10.45 7.28
CA THR A 94 -0.02 10.90 8.36
C THR A 94 0.33 10.21 9.67
N LYS A 95 0.50 11.00 10.73
CA LYS A 95 0.55 10.51 12.09
C LYS A 95 -0.81 10.73 12.75
N ALA A 96 -1.32 9.71 13.42
CA ALA A 96 -2.61 9.74 14.08
C ALA A 96 -2.60 9.01 15.43
N LYS A 97 -3.65 9.21 16.21
CA LYS A 97 -3.94 8.45 17.44
C LYS A 97 -5.35 7.91 17.41
N VAL A 98 -5.59 6.82 18.15
CA VAL A 98 -6.92 6.26 18.32
C VAL A 98 -7.22 6.05 19.80
N ASN A 99 -8.41 6.48 20.24
CA ASN A 99 -8.91 6.36 21.62
C ASN A 99 -9.37 4.93 21.94
N CYS A 100 -8.50 3.95 21.71
CA CYS A 100 -8.74 2.55 22.01
C CYS A 100 -7.42 1.82 22.26
N LYS A 101 -7.48 0.75 23.06
CA LYS A 101 -6.38 -0.24 23.18
C LYS A 101 -6.45 -1.23 22.02
N LEU A 102 -5.29 -1.71 21.56
CA LEU A 102 -5.20 -2.64 20.42
C LEU A 102 -5.99 -3.93 20.68
N ASP A 103 -5.89 -4.54 21.85
CA ASP A 103 -6.63 -5.79 22.17
C ASP A 103 -8.15 -5.60 22.10
N ASN A 104 -8.64 -4.47 22.64
CA ASN A 104 -10.06 -4.11 22.57
C ASN A 104 -10.52 -3.89 21.13
N PHE A 105 -9.66 -3.32 20.29
CA PHE A 105 -9.93 -3.20 18.86
C PHE A 105 -10.00 -4.59 18.21
N LEU A 106 -8.99 -5.44 18.40
CA LEU A 106 -8.93 -6.77 17.78
C LEU A 106 -10.13 -7.65 18.14
N GLU A 107 -10.64 -7.58 19.38
CA GLU A 107 -11.87 -8.28 19.78
C GLU A 107 -13.12 -7.78 19.02
N LYS A 108 -13.21 -6.48 18.74
CA LYS A 108 -14.29 -5.92 17.92
C LYS A 108 -14.16 -6.34 16.46
N THR A 109 -12.94 -6.33 15.92
CA THR A 109 -12.66 -6.69 14.53
C THR A 109 -12.95 -8.16 14.21
N ARG A 110 -12.96 -9.04 15.23
CA ARG A 110 -13.45 -10.43 15.07
C ARG A 110 -14.94 -10.52 14.74
N LYS A 111 -15.73 -9.53 15.15
CA LYS A 111 -17.18 -9.46 14.90
C LYS A 111 -17.49 -8.67 13.63
N ASP A 112 -16.70 -7.63 13.37
CA ASP A 112 -16.85 -6.75 12.21
C ASP A 112 -15.48 -6.39 11.63
N LEU A 113 -15.11 -7.05 10.53
CA LEU A 113 -13.83 -6.81 9.85
C LEU A 113 -13.77 -5.41 9.22
N GLY A 114 -14.92 -4.79 8.93
CA GLY A 114 -15.02 -3.45 8.35
C GLY A 114 -14.36 -2.38 9.23
N LEU A 115 -14.27 -2.62 10.55
CA LEU A 115 -13.56 -1.74 11.48
C LEU A 115 -12.08 -1.56 11.14
N ALA A 116 -11.44 -2.52 10.45
CA ALA A 116 -10.07 -2.35 9.99
C ALA A 116 -9.93 -1.21 8.96
N GLY A 117 -10.98 -0.93 8.18
CA GLY A 117 -11.02 0.17 7.21
C GLY A 117 -10.99 1.57 7.84
N LEU A 118 -11.15 1.68 9.16
CA LEU A 118 -10.91 2.93 9.88
C LEU A 118 -9.44 3.35 9.77
N PHE A 119 -8.52 2.40 9.73
CA PHE A 119 -7.08 2.65 9.63
C PHE A 119 -6.58 2.80 8.18
N TRP A 120 -7.49 2.78 7.20
CA TRP A 120 -7.17 3.19 5.83
C TRP A 120 -6.80 4.68 5.85
N PRO A 121 -5.62 5.09 5.32
CA PRO A 121 -5.28 6.49 5.23
C PRO A 121 -6.40 7.31 4.59
N HIS A 122 -6.90 8.32 5.31
CA HIS A 122 -8.11 9.07 4.95
C HIS A 122 -8.01 9.80 3.60
N GLU A 123 -6.80 10.20 3.21
CA GLU A 123 -6.56 10.90 1.93
C GLU A 123 -6.89 10.05 0.69
N ASN A 124 -6.93 8.72 0.81
CA ASN A 124 -7.22 7.82 -0.31
C ASN A 124 -8.71 7.71 -0.67
N LYS A 125 -9.63 8.14 0.20
CA LYS A 125 -11.05 7.83 0.04
C LYS A 125 -11.75 8.61 -1.09
N ASN A 126 -11.06 9.57 -1.70
CA ASN A 126 -11.63 10.48 -2.68
C ASN A 126 -10.85 10.50 -4.01
N VAL A 127 -9.95 9.54 -4.27
CA VAL A 127 -9.18 9.56 -5.52
C VAL A 127 -10.08 9.14 -6.69
N ASP A 128 -10.24 10.04 -7.66
CA ASP A 128 -11.00 9.83 -8.88
C ASP A 128 -10.34 10.57 -10.06
N GLU A 129 -10.96 10.52 -11.23
CA GLU A 129 -10.47 11.19 -12.44
C GLU A 129 -10.25 12.71 -12.25
N THR A 130 -10.95 13.35 -11.31
CA THR A 130 -10.87 14.80 -11.08
C THR A 130 -9.65 15.23 -10.26
N ASN A 131 -9.03 14.32 -9.51
CA ASN A 131 -7.89 14.63 -8.64
C ASN A 131 -6.69 13.69 -8.77
N LEU A 132 -6.75 12.70 -9.67
CA LEU A 132 -5.67 11.73 -9.92
C LEU A 132 -4.29 12.39 -10.09
N MET A 133 -4.22 13.52 -10.80
CA MET A 133 -2.98 14.27 -11.09
C MET A 133 -2.33 14.93 -9.88
N VAL A 134 -3.09 15.14 -8.81
CA VAL A 134 -2.58 15.77 -7.57
C VAL A 134 -2.46 14.77 -6.43
N SER A 135 -3.13 13.62 -6.54
CA SER A 135 -3.13 12.52 -5.58
C SER A 135 -1.75 11.83 -5.49
N PRO A 136 -1.21 11.62 -4.27
CA PRO A 136 0.04 10.86 -4.11
C PRO A 136 -0.07 9.44 -4.65
N ILE A 137 1.01 8.95 -5.25
CA ILE A 137 1.09 7.55 -5.72
C ILE A 137 1.05 6.58 -4.53
N ALA A 138 1.79 6.88 -3.46
CA ALA A 138 1.72 6.14 -2.20
C ALA A 138 1.37 7.06 -1.04
N ILE A 139 0.61 6.52 -0.09
CA ILE A 139 0.21 7.16 1.16
C ILE A 139 0.52 6.22 2.33
N ALA A 140 1.09 6.75 3.39
CA ALA A 140 1.40 6.05 4.62
C ALA A 140 0.66 6.69 5.79
N GLN A 141 0.13 5.89 6.71
CA GLN A 141 -0.39 6.40 7.97
C GLN A 141 0.04 5.50 9.13
N VAL A 142 0.55 6.12 10.20
CA VAL A 142 0.86 5.47 11.47
C VAL A 142 -0.12 5.96 12.52
N THR A 143 -0.88 5.04 13.09
CA THR A 143 -1.87 5.33 14.15
C THR A 143 -1.48 4.65 15.44
N GLU A 144 -1.27 5.44 16.49
CA GLU A 144 -0.93 4.95 17.83
C GLU A 144 -2.19 4.68 18.67
N PHE A 145 -2.27 3.49 19.24
CA PHE A 145 -3.30 3.08 20.20
C PHE A 145 -2.94 3.54 21.62
N GLU A 146 -3.92 3.66 22.51
CA GLU A 146 -3.71 4.07 23.92
C GLU A 146 -2.73 3.18 24.70
N CYS A 147 -2.60 1.91 24.28
CA CYS A 147 -1.65 0.97 24.88
C CYS A 147 -0.22 1.11 24.33
N GLY A 148 0.05 2.07 23.43
CA GLY A 148 1.31 2.24 22.70
C GLY A 148 1.47 1.28 21.51
N GLY A 149 0.45 0.48 21.19
CA GLY A 149 0.45 -0.33 19.97
C GLY A 149 0.32 0.55 18.73
N LEU A 150 0.70 0.04 17.56
CA LEU A 150 0.69 0.80 16.31
C LEU A 150 -0.17 0.09 15.26
N ALA A 151 -0.94 0.84 14.49
CA ALA A 151 -1.38 0.46 13.16
C ALA A 151 -0.50 1.19 12.15
N VAL A 152 0.25 0.44 11.34
CA VAL A 152 1.01 0.98 10.22
C VAL A 152 0.27 0.62 8.95
N SER A 153 -0.13 1.63 8.20
CA SER A 153 -0.88 1.47 6.97
C SER A 153 -0.14 2.08 5.80
N LEU A 154 -0.25 1.42 4.66
CA LEU A 154 0.28 1.85 3.38
C LEU A 154 -0.83 1.69 2.34
N SER A 155 -0.92 2.63 1.41
CA SER A 155 -1.86 2.54 0.31
C SER A 155 -1.18 3.03 -0.95
N GLY A 156 -1.02 2.14 -1.92
CA GLY A 156 -0.48 2.45 -3.24
C GLY A 156 -1.62 2.63 -4.24
N SER A 157 -1.43 3.51 -5.22
CA SER A 157 -2.28 3.59 -6.40
C SER A 157 -2.06 2.33 -7.25
N HIS A 158 -3.10 1.54 -7.47
CA HIS A 158 -3.00 0.23 -8.13
C HIS A 158 -2.34 0.29 -9.53
N PRO A 159 -2.53 1.34 -10.37
CA PRO A 159 -1.81 1.45 -11.63
C PRO A 159 -0.29 1.63 -11.48
N ALA A 160 0.18 2.09 -10.33
CA ALA A 160 1.61 2.25 -10.08
C ALA A 160 2.19 1.08 -9.27
N MET A 161 1.37 0.40 -8.47
CA MET A 161 1.83 -0.61 -7.51
C MET A 161 0.83 -1.77 -7.46
N ASP A 162 1.28 -2.96 -7.86
CA ASP A 162 0.53 -4.18 -7.59
C ASP A 162 0.75 -4.66 -6.13
N GLY A 163 0.01 -5.69 -5.72
CA GLY A 163 0.14 -6.21 -4.36
C GLY A 163 1.57 -6.65 -4.01
N PHE A 164 2.33 -7.22 -4.95
CA PHE A 164 3.72 -7.58 -4.70
C PHE A 164 4.60 -6.35 -4.44
N SER A 165 4.44 -5.32 -5.25
CA SER A 165 5.18 -4.06 -5.15
C SER A 165 4.86 -3.32 -3.84
N ASP A 166 3.59 -3.29 -3.43
CA ASP A 166 3.16 -2.71 -2.16
C ASP A 166 3.78 -3.45 -0.96
N PHE A 167 3.70 -4.79 -0.93
CA PHE A 167 4.33 -5.57 0.14
C PHE A 167 5.84 -5.42 0.15
N LYS A 168 6.48 -5.35 -1.02
CA LYS A 168 7.93 -5.14 -1.14
C LYS A 168 8.34 -3.76 -0.63
N PHE A 169 7.58 -2.72 -0.94
CA PHE A 169 7.77 -1.37 -0.41
C PHE A 169 7.67 -1.37 1.12
N ALA A 170 6.59 -1.91 1.68
CA ALA A 170 6.40 -2.03 3.12
C ALA A 170 7.54 -2.79 3.81
N PHE A 171 7.95 -3.92 3.23
CA PHE A 171 9.00 -4.78 3.76
C PHE A 171 10.37 -4.09 3.77
N GLU A 172 10.77 -3.45 2.67
CA GLU A 172 12.06 -2.77 2.60
C GLU A 172 12.08 -1.52 3.48
N CYS A 173 10.98 -0.76 3.61
CA CYS A 173 10.86 0.30 4.60
C CYS A 173 11.10 -0.23 6.02
N ALA A 174 10.44 -1.32 6.41
CA ALA A 174 10.64 -1.93 7.72
C ALA A 174 12.08 -2.43 7.94
N LYS A 175 12.70 -3.02 6.91
CA LYS A 175 14.09 -3.48 6.96
C LYS A 175 15.07 -2.32 7.12
N VAL A 176 14.92 -1.24 6.35
CA VAL A 176 15.75 -0.04 6.45
C VAL A 176 15.55 0.64 7.80
N CYS A 177 14.31 0.73 8.28
CA CYS A 177 13.97 1.26 9.60
C CYS A 177 14.69 0.48 10.72
N LYS A 178 14.67 -0.86 10.66
CA LYS A 178 15.24 -1.72 11.70
C LYS A 178 16.77 -1.81 11.64
N MET A 179 17.33 -1.88 10.44
CA MET A 179 18.75 -2.16 10.22
C MET A 179 19.58 -0.90 9.96
N GLU A 180 18.94 0.27 9.89
CA GLU A 180 19.54 1.56 9.53
C GLU A 180 20.40 1.49 8.26
N THR A 181 19.91 0.71 7.28
CA THR A 181 20.68 0.42 6.06
C THR A 181 21.03 1.72 5.31
N PRO A 182 22.30 1.95 4.95
CA PRO A 182 22.71 3.09 4.12
C PRO A 182 22.00 3.10 2.77
N VAL A 183 21.69 4.29 2.25
CA VAL A 183 20.87 4.44 1.03
C VAL A 183 21.52 3.73 -0.17
N GLU A 184 22.84 3.72 -0.26
CA GLU A 184 23.59 3.11 -1.37
C GLU A 184 23.56 1.57 -1.37
N LYS A 185 23.17 0.97 -0.23
CA LYS A 185 23.11 -0.50 -0.05
C LYS A 185 21.71 -1.08 -0.15
N ILE A 186 20.70 -0.22 -0.32
CA ILE A 186 19.32 -0.65 -0.52
C ILE A 186 19.23 -1.26 -1.93
N ASN A 187 18.66 -2.46 -2.01
CA ASN A 187 18.37 -3.11 -3.27
C ASN A 187 16.85 -3.20 -3.43
N PHE A 188 16.32 -2.55 -4.46
CA PHE A 188 14.89 -2.52 -4.76
C PHE A 188 14.61 -3.09 -6.17
N LEU A 189 13.34 -3.17 -6.53
CA LEU A 189 12.88 -3.57 -7.86
C LEU A 189 13.41 -2.62 -8.95
N SER A 190 13.56 -3.13 -10.17
CA SER A 190 13.84 -2.32 -11.35
C SER A 190 12.56 -1.77 -11.95
N PHE A 191 12.57 -0.50 -12.34
CA PHE A 191 11.46 0.20 -12.98
C PHE A 191 11.65 0.20 -14.50
N ASN A 192 11.51 -0.98 -15.11
CA ASN A 192 11.72 -1.18 -16.55
C ASN A 192 10.58 -1.97 -17.22
N LEU A 193 9.42 -2.05 -16.57
CA LEU A 193 8.30 -2.86 -17.04
C LEU A 193 7.73 -2.33 -18.37
N ASP A 194 7.77 -1.02 -18.58
CA ASP A 194 7.40 -0.36 -19.83
C ASP A 194 8.29 -0.78 -21.00
N ASN A 195 9.58 -1.05 -20.77
CA ASN A 195 10.47 -1.55 -21.83
C ASN A 195 10.08 -2.96 -22.30
N ILE A 196 9.44 -3.75 -21.43
CA ILE A 196 9.02 -5.14 -21.73
C ILE A 196 7.58 -5.15 -22.26
N PHE A 197 6.70 -4.37 -21.63
CA PHE A 197 5.28 -4.25 -21.93
C PHE A 197 4.93 -2.78 -22.16
N PRO A 198 5.27 -2.22 -23.33
CA PRO A 198 5.15 -0.79 -23.58
C PRO A 198 3.71 -0.31 -23.48
N THR A 199 3.58 0.95 -23.08
CA THR A 199 2.34 1.73 -23.08
C THR A 199 1.63 1.63 -24.42
N ARG A 200 0.31 1.41 -24.42
CA ARG A 200 -0.51 1.27 -25.62
C ARG A 200 -1.73 2.18 -25.58
N ASP A 201 -2.26 2.50 -26.76
CA ASP A 201 -3.60 3.06 -26.86
C ASP A 201 -4.64 1.96 -26.56
N ILE A 202 -5.18 1.98 -25.34
CA ILE A 202 -6.19 1.03 -24.86
C ILE A 202 -7.62 1.52 -25.05
N SER A 203 -7.83 2.74 -25.59
CA SER A 203 -9.16 3.35 -25.77
C SER A 203 -10.11 2.49 -26.61
N ARG A 204 -9.55 1.67 -27.51
CA ARG A 204 -10.28 0.74 -28.38
C ARG A 204 -10.50 -0.64 -27.77
N LEU A 205 -9.73 -1.01 -26.75
CA LEU A 205 -9.76 -2.35 -26.13
C LEU A 205 -10.72 -2.39 -24.94
N PHE A 206 -10.77 -1.32 -24.16
CA PHE A 206 -11.60 -1.21 -22.98
C PHE A 206 -12.45 0.05 -23.09
N LYS A 207 -13.76 -0.10 -23.27
CA LYS A 207 -14.69 0.99 -22.95
C LYS A 207 -14.63 1.12 -21.43
N LEU A 208 -14.16 2.26 -20.92
CA LEU A 208 -14.25 2.62 -19.51
C LEU A 208 -15.73 2.52 -19.10
N THR A 209 -16.15 1.36 -18.60
CA THR A 209 -17.43 1.21 -17.94
C THR A 209 -17.21 1.77 -16.56
N TYR A 210 -17.50 3.05 -16.38
CA TYR A 210 -17.77 3.60 -15.06
C TYR A 210 -18.91 2.76 -14.48
N THR A 211 -18.56 1.82 -13.63
CA THR A 211 -19.56 1.09 -12.86
C THR A 211 -19.93 2.03 -11.73
N PRO A 212 -21.15 2.59 -11.69
CA PRO A 212 -21.54 3.45 -10.58
C PRO A 212 -21.28 2.70 -9.28
N ILE A 213 -20.70 3.37 -8.29
CA ILE A 213 -20.52 2.81 -6.94
C ILE A 213 -21.90 2.44 -6.44
N ILE A 214 -22.26 1.16 -6.57
CA ILE A 214 -23.50 0.65 -6.01
C ILE A 214 -23.22 0.55 -4.52
N HIS A 215 -23.77 1.47 -3.74
CA HIS A 215 -23.84 1.33 -2.29
C HIS A 215 -24.71 0.12 -1.96
N GLN A 216 -24.09 -1.06 -1.99
CA GLN A 216 -24.64 -2.28 -1.46
C GLN A 216 -24.17 -2.42 -0.02
N ASP A 217 -25.01 -3.01 0.83
CA ASP A 217 -24.62 -3.42 2.18
C ASP A 217 -23.62 -4.59 2.08
N ILE A 218 -22.35 -4.28 1.82
CA ILE A 218 -21.28 -5.26 1.70
C ILE A 218 -20.85 -5.68 3.10
N ILE A 219 -21.03 -6.95 3.42
CA ILE A 219 -20.55 -7.55 4.67
C ILE A 219 -19.26 -8.30 4.38
N VAL A 220 -18.14 -7.82 4.94
CA VAL A 220 -16.84 -8.49 4.82
C VAL A 220 -16.67 -9.49 5.96
N LYS A 221 -16.30 -10.74 5.64
CA LYS A 221 -16.02 -11.79 6.62
C LYS A 221 -14.63 -12.40 6.41
N LYS A 222 -13.94 -12.70 7.51
CA LYS A 222 -12.67 -13.44 7.51
C LYS A 222 -12.92 -14.93 7.70
N PHE A 223 -12.61 -15.73 6.69
CA PHE A 223 -12.59 -17.19 6.80
C PHE A 223 -11.14 -17.66 6.99
N VAL A 224 -10.91 -18.46 8.04
CA VAL A 224 -9.57 -18.99 8.35
C VAL A 224 -9.53 -20.47 7.99
N VAL A 225 -8.68 -20.83 7.03
CA VAL A 225 -8.39 -22.22 6.71
C VAL A 225 -7.16 -22.64 7.49
N CYS A 226 -7.37 -23.40 8.57
CA CYS A 226 -6.27 -23.89 9.40
C CYS A 226 -5.48 -24.99 8.69
N GLU A 227 -4.20 -25.11 9.02
CA GLU A 227 -3.30 -26.15 8.47
C GLU A 227 -3.92 -27.56 8.58
N ALA A 228 -4.53 -27.90 9.71
CA ALA A 228 -5.17 -29.19 9.93
C ALA A 228 -6.31 -29.51 8.94
N ALA A 229 -6.93 -28.50 8.33
CA ALA A 229 -7.94 -28.68 7.29
C ALA A 229 -7.33 -28.94 5.91
N MET A 230 -6.08 -28.54 5.67
CA MET A 230 -5.45 -28.58 4.34
C MET A 230 -5.30 -30.00 3.77
N PRO A 231 -4.84 -31.03 4.52
CA PRO A 231 -4.74 -32.39 3.99
C PRO A 231 -6.10 -32.95 3.54
N ARG A 232 -7.15 -32.69 4.34
CA ARG A 232 -8.51 -33.14 4.03
C ARG A 232 -9.05 -32.46 2.77
N LEU A 233 -8.83 -31.15 2.63
CA LEU A 233 -9.24 -30.40 1.45
C LEU A 233 -8.51 -30.88 0.20
N ARG A 234 -7.18 -31.04 0.27
CA ARG A 234 -6.37 -31.59 -0.84
C ARG A 234 -6.87 -32.96 -1.29
N LYS A 235 -7.07 -33.88 -0.34
CA LYS A 235 -7.57 -35.23 -0.64
C LYS A 235 -8.93 -35.16 -1.36
N LYS A 236 -9.86 -34.35 -0.87
CA LYS A 236 -11.18 -34.19 -1.51
C LYS A 236 -11.06 -33.69 -2.95
N CYS A 237 -10.20 -32.70 -3.24
CA CYS A 237 -9.97 -32.22 -4.60
C CYS A 237 -9.36 -33.29 -5.53
N ILE A 238 -8.45 -34.13 -5.00
CA ILE A 238 -7.83 -35.23 -5.77
C ILE A 238 -8.88 -36.30 -6.10
N ASP A 239 -9.67 -36.70 -5.09
CA ASP A 239 -10.71 -37.72 -5.24
C ASP A 239 -11.80 -37.25 -6.24
N GLU A 240 -12.20 -35.98 -6.18
CA GLU A 240 -13.19 -35.38 -7.10
C GLU A 240 -12.64 -35.14 -8.52
N SER A 241 -11.32 -34.98 -8.69
CA SER A 241 -10.68 -34.82 -9.99
C SER A 241 -10.27 -36.15 -10.65
N CYS A 242 -10.69 -37.30 -10.09
CA CYS A 242 -10.24 -38.63 -10.52
C CYS A 242 -8.71 -38.76 -10.59
N GLY A 243 -7.99 -38.07 -9.70
CA GLY A 243 -6.53 -38.09 -9.66
C GLY A 243 -5.82 -37.23 -10.73
N ALA A 244 -6.53 -36.38 -11.48
CA ALA A 244 -5.93 -35.52 -12.51
C ALA A 244 -5.08 -34.37 -11.94
N LEU A 245 -5.24 -34.04 -10.65
CA LEU A 245 -4.44 -33.02 -9.96
C LEU A 245 -3.48 -33.70 -8.98
N THR A 246 -2.20 -33.78 -9.34
CA THR A 246 -1.11 -34.10 -8.39
C THR A 246 -0.41 -32.80 -7.99
N PHE A 247 -0.55 -32.41 -6.72
CA PHE A 247 0.17 -31.29 -6.11
C PHE A 247 1.43 -31.77 -5.40
#